data_AF-A0AAV5WLI7-F1
#
_entry.id   AF-A0AAV5WLI7-F1
#
_cell.length_a   1.000
_cell.length_b   1.000
_cell.length_c   1.000
_cell.angle_alpha   90.00
_cell.angle_beta   90.00
_cell.angle_gamma   90.00
#
_symmetry.space_group_name_H-M   'P 1'
#
loop_
_entity.id
_entity.type
_entity.pdbx_description
1 polymer ?
#
loop_
_entity_poly.entity_id
_entity_poly.type
_entity_poly.pdbx_seq_one_letter_code
_entity_poly.pdbx_strand_id
1 'polypeptide(L)'
;SVGGNICFIDFLRVSDQPSRGLRHILSEKQYDRFGYGYSTEMNVVIKILKQVIDNSNLADLNSNVTVMIENKKILVDAPYVSKWSDFLQGYFTSNMREKANGIYPINDCSLVDFIEMLAVIYPSSKPIDESNVERMIDIADRFLMPMLTRKCELFLSQTSSHGITEIQMIDMADRFNLVRTRTIVLQRLCSTKLLRSKILKTKGYKNLSKEMKKSIDARYVQLDVIERGQ
;
A
#
# COMPACT_ATOMS: atom_id res chain seq x y z
N SER A 1 17.82 -44.01 7.23
CA SER A 1 17.98 -43.14 8.41
C SER A 1 18.79 -41.93 8.00
N VAL A 2 18.42 -40.76 8.53
CA VAL A 2 19.02 -39.42 8.34
C VAL A 2 18.78 -38.85 6.92
N GLY A 3 18.17 -37.68 6.67
CA GLY A 3 17.86 -36.51 7.50
C GLY A 3 18.53 -35.27 6.90
N GLY A 4 17.76 -34.26 6.49
CA GLY A 4 18.17 -32.83 6.55
C GLY A 4 18.53 -32.06 5.27
N ASN A 5 17.73 -30.99 5.05
CA ASN A 5 18.10 -29.61 4.70
C ASN A 5 18.38 -29.14 3.24
N ILE A 6 17.37 -28.47 2.66
CA ILE A 6 17.32 -27.09 2.13
C ILE A 6 18.62 -26.44 1.61
N CYS A 7 18.64 -25.98 0.35
CA CYS A 7 18.94 -24.58 -0.02
C CYS A 7 18.55 -24.25 -1.48
N PHE A 8 17.93 -23.10 -1.67
CA PHE A 8 17.23 -22.64 -2.87
C PHE A 8 17.88 -21.33 -3.33
N ILE A 9 18.93 -21.36 -4.15
CA ILE A 9 19.48 -20.15 -4.79
C ILE A 9 20.15 -20.56 -6.10
N ASP A 10 19.49 -20.30 -7.23
CA ASP A 10 20.13 -20.20 -8.54
C ASP A 10 19.20 -19.44 -9.49
N PHE A 11 19.47 -18.16 -9.72
CA PHE A 11 19.32 -17.50 -11.04
C PHE A 11 19.70 -16.02 -10.99
N LEU A 12 20.98 -15.69 -11.22
CA LEU A 12 21.39 -14.37 -11.69
C LEU A 12 22.59 -14.50 -12.63
N ARG A 13 22.33 -14.67 -13.93
CA ARG A 13 23.28 -14.28 -14.97
C ARG A 13 22.57 -14.15 -16.33
N VAL A 14 22.15 -12.96 -16.70
CA VAL A 14 21.99 -12.60 -18.13
C VAL A 14 22.52 -11.18 -18.33
N SER A 15 23.29 -11.09 -19.41
CA SER A 15 24.24 -10.07 -19.85
C SER A 15 23.63 -8.77 -20.36
N ASP A 16 24.44 -7.73 -20.15
CA ASP A 16 24.39 -6.35 -20.62
C ASP A 16 24.46 -6.22 -22.16
N GLN A 17 23.62 -5.37 -22.76
CA GLN A 17 23.89 -4.41 -23.87
C GLN A 17 22.60 -3.63 -24.24
N PRO A 18 22.62 -2.27 -24.31
CA PRO A 18 21.44 -1.47 -24.67
C PRO A 18 21.34 -1.19 -26.18
N SER A 19 20.20 -1.52 -26.76
CA SER A 19 19.83 -1.20 -28.15
C SER A 19 19.62 0.31 -28.36
N ARG A 20 20.19 0.81 -29.46
CA ARG A 20 20.47 2.23 -29.82
C ARG A 20 19.25 3.16 -30.03
N GLY A 21 18.04 2.84 -29.57
CA GLY A 21 16.82 3.63 -29.82
C GLY A 21 16.44 4.67 -28.75
N LEU A 22 17.06 4.64 -27.56
CA LEU A 22 16.57 5.39 -26.38
C LEU A 22 17.30 6.71 -26.09
N ARG A 23 18.16 7.20 -27.00
CA ARG A 23 18.95 8.42 -26.74
C ARG A 23 18.14 9.72 -26.79
N HIS A 24 16.89 9.71 -27.28
CA HIS A 24 16.18 10.95 -27.60
C HIS A 24 15.12 11.43 -26.60
N ILE A 25 14.79 10.66 -25.56
CA ILE A 25 13.80 11.09 -24.53
C ILE A 25 14.47 11.49 -23.21
N LEU A 26 15.76 11.23 -23.04
CA LEU A 26 16.52 11.56 -21.84
C LEU A 26 17.70 12.47 -22.19
N SER A 27 17.44 13.62 -22.81
CA SER A 27 18.47 14.68 -22.87
C SER A 27 18.20 15.74 -21.82
N GLU A 28 19.05 15.71 -20.78
CA GLU A 28 19.74 16.88 -20.23
C GLU A 28 18.90 18.12 -19.87
N LYS A 29 18.58 18.26 -18.56
CA LYS A 29 19.20 19.26 -17.66
C LYS A 29 18.30 19.54 -16.46
N GLN A 30 18.70 19.00 -15.31
CA GLN A 30 18.88 19.74 -14.06
C GLN A 30 19.50 18.79 -13.03
N TYR A 31 20.75 18.43 -13.28
CA TYR A 31 21.66 18.03 -12.20
C TYR A 31 22.32 19.31 -11.66
N ASP A 32 22.46 19.34 -10.34
CA ASP A 32 23.26 20.25 -9.50
C ASP A 32 22.61 21.53 -8.95
N ARG A 33 21.96 21.37 -7.79
CA ARG A 33 22.36 22.04 -6.53
C ARG A 33 21.62 21.42 -5.34
N PHE A 34 22.34 21.16 -4.24
CA PHE A 34 21.90 20.56 -2.96
C PHE A 34 21.92 19.03 -2.90
N GLY A 35 22.99 18.50 -2.31
CA GLY A 35 23.33 17.10 -2.25
C GLY A 35 22.57 16.27 -1.20
N TYR A 36 22.59 14.96 -1.48
CA TYR A 36 22.40 13.81 -0.60
C TYR A 36 21.01 13.61 0.03
N GLY A 37 20.16 12.88 -0.69
CA GLY A 37 18.90 12.31 -0.20
C GLY A 37 17.95 11.91 -1.33
N TYR A 38 17.84 12.76 -2.36
CA TYR A 38 16.83 12.62 -3.42
C TYR A 38 17.27 11.78 -4.63
N SER A 39 18.58 11.55 -4.79
CA SER A 39 19.13 10.81 -5.94
C SER A 39 18.81 9.32 -5.89
N THR A 40 18.86 8.71 -4.71
CA THR A 40 18.58 7.28 -4.53
C THR A 40 17.10 6.97 -4.75
N GLU A 41 16.21 7.79 -4.20
CA GLU A 41 14.76 7.65 -4.43
C GLU A 41 14.43 7.84 -5.90
N MET A 42 14.91 8.90 -6.56
CA MET A 42 14.67 9.07 -8.00
C MET A 42 15.28 7.94 -8.84
N ASN A 43 16.46 7.41 -8.48
CA ASN A 43 17.02 6.25 -9.16
C ASN A 43 16.20 4.97 -8.93
N VAL A 44 15.62 4.78 -7.75
CA VAL A 44 14.70 3.68 -7.44
C VAL A 44 13.40 3.85 -8.24
N VAL A 45 12.83 5.04 -8.31
CA VAL A 45 11.64 5.35 -9.12
C VAL A 45 11.92 5.15 -10.61
N ILE A 46 13.07 5.60 -11.12
CA ILE A 46 13.48 5.38 -12.52
C ILE A 46 13.70 3.89 -12.78
N LYS A 47 14.26 3.15 -11.82
CA LYS A 47 14.46 1.71 -11.94
C LYS A 47 13.14 0.94 -11.89
N ILE A 48 12.20 1.35 -11.04
CA ILE A 48 10.83 0.82 -10.98
C ILE A 48 10.11 1.12 -12.31
N LEU A 49 10.18 2.36 -12.81
CA LEU A 49 9.58 2.73 -14.09
C LEU A 49 10.18 1.93 -15.25
N LYS A 50 11.51 1.77 -15.30
CA LYS A 50 12.17 0.92 -16.31
C LYS A 50 11.74 -0.55 -16.18
N GLN A 51 11.68 -1.08 -14.97
CA GLN A 51 11.29 -2.47 -14.73
C GLN A 51 9.80 -2.73 -15.00
N VAL A 52 8.93 -1.74 -14.77
CA VAL A 52 7.52 -1.78 -15.17
C VAL A 52 7.40 -1.75 -16.69
N ILE A 53 8.18 -0.91 -17.38
CA ILE A 53 8.24 -0.84 -18.84
C ILE A 53 8.80 -2.13 -19.46
N ASP A 54 9.79 -2.75 -18.82
CA ASP A 54 10.44 -3.98 -19.32
C ASP A 54 9.59 -5.25 -19.05
N ASN A 55 8.79 -5.26 -17.96
CA ASN A 55 7.93 -6.40 -17.59
C ASN A 55 6.51 -6.33 -18.17
N SER A 56 6.04 -5.17 -18.61
CA SER A 56 4.96 -5.13 -19.57
C SER A 56 5.48 -5.74 -20.86
N ASN A 57 5.12 -6.99 -21.15
CA ASN A 57 5.18 -7.49 -22.52
C ASN A 57 4.68 -6.37 -23.42
N LEU A 58 5.47 -6.04 -24.44
CA LEU A 58 5.33 -4.94 -25.41
C LEU A 58 3.97 -4.93 -26.14
N ALA A 59 2.88 -4.89 -25.40
CA ALA A 59 1.51 -4.82 -25.85
C ALA A 59 1.05 -3.40 -25.55
N ASP A 60 1.13 -2.59 -26.60
CA ASP A 60 0.42 -1.33 -26.76
C ASP A 60 0.83 -0.19 -25.81
N LEU A 61 1.87 0.56 -26.23
CA LEU A 61 2.08 1.97 -25.82
C LEU A 61 0.82 2.86 -25.98
N ASN A 62 -0.23 2.36 -26.66
CA ASN A 62 -1.53 3.00 -26.80
C ASN A 62 -2.41 2.96 -25.53
N SER A 63 -2.10 2.11 -24.53
CA SER A 63 -2.89 2.03 -23.29
C SER A 63 -2.27 2.75 -22.10
N ASN A 64 -1.10 3.36 -22.28
CA ASN A 64 -0.45 4.14 -21.24
C ASN A 64 -1.09 5.53 -21.13
N VAL A 65 -1.34 5.98 -19.91
CA VAL A 65 -1.89 7.31 -19.63
C VAL A 65 -0.91 8.10 -18.77
N THR A 66 -0.93 9.43 -18.94
CA THR A 66 -0.12 10.32 -18.09
C THR A 66 -0.96 10.78 -16.91
N VAL A 67 -0.53 10.45 -15.69
CA VAL A 67 -1.10 10.98 -14.46
C VAL A 67 -0.25 12.16 -14.01
N MET A 68 -0.90 13.25 -13.59
CA MET A 68 -0.21 14.46 -13.09
C MET A 68 -0.46 14.63 -11.60
N ILE A 69 0.61 14.61 -10.80
CA ILE A 69 0.58 14.76 -9.34
C ILE A 69 1.65 15.77 -8.94
N GLU A 70 1.28 16.78 -8.16
CA GLU A 70 2.22 17.83 -7.71
C GLU A 70 3.03 18.45 -8.87
N ASN A 71 2.36 18.72 -10.01
CA ASN A 71 2.95 19.21 -11.26
C ASN A 71 3.99 18.29 -11.91
N LYS A 72 4.15 17.05 -11.43
CA LYS A 72 5.00 16.02 -12.06
C LYS A 72 4.13 15.04 -12.84
N LYS A 73 4.65 14.62 -13.99
CA LYS A 73 3.99 13.67 -14.90
C LYS A 73 4.55 12.27 -14.67
N ILE A 74 3.66 11.31 -14.47
CA ILE A 74 3.98 9.89 -14.33
C ILE A 74 3.24 9.13 -15.43
N LEU A 75 3.94 8.24 -16.14
CA LEU A 75 3.33 7.34 -17.09
C LEU A 75 2.90 6.05 -16.36
N VAL A 76 1.64 5.64 -16.54
CA VAL A 76 1.10 4.42 -15.93
C VAL A 76 0.37 3.58 -16.97
N ASP A 77 0.38 2.26 -16.78
CA ASP A 77 -0.45 1.32 -17.54
C ASP A 77 -1.88 1.41 -16.99
N ALA A 78 -2.75 2.14 -17.69
CA ALA A 78 -4.12 2.42 -17.25
C ALA A 78 -4.92 1.13 -17.06
N PRO A 79 -4.94 0.18 -18.02
CA PRO A 79 -5.57 -1.12 -17.82
C PRO A 79 -5.09 -1.87 -16.59
N TYR A 80 -3.78 -1.85 -16.30
CA TYR A 80 -3.25 -2.53 -15.12
C TYR A 80 -3.73 -1.87 -13.82
N VAL A 81 -3.54 -0.56 -13.68
CA VAL A 81 -3.93 0.18 -12.48
C VAL A 81 -5.45 0.13 -12.25
N SER A 82 -6.24 0.16 -13.33
CA SER A 82 -7.70 0.02 -13.28
C SER A 82 -8.17 -1.29 -12.66
N LYS A 83 -7.40 -2.38 -12.78
CA LYS A 83 -7.76 -3.67 -12.13
C LYS A 83 -7.66 -3.61 -10.60
N TRP A 84 -6.87 -2.66 -10.09
CA TRP A 84 -6.65 -2.50 -8.66
C TRP A 84 -7.57 -1.47 -8.01
N SER A 85 -8.21 -0.60 -8.81
CA SER A 85 -8.94 0.57 -8.35
C SER A 85 -10.20 0.80 -9.19
N ASP A 86 -11.37 0.69 -8.58
CA ASP A 86 -12.64 0.96 -9.24
C ASP A 86 -12.75 2.46 -9.61
N PHE A 87 -12.21 3.33 -8.75
CA PHE A 87 -12.16 4.77 -9.00
C PHE A 87 -11.30 5.09 -10.24
N LEU A 88 -10.06 4.59 -10.31
CA LEU A 88 -9.16 4.89 -11.41
C LEU A 88 -9.64 4.25 -12.72
N GLN A 89 -10.28 3.08 -12.66
CA GLN A 89 -10.97 2.50 -13.81
C GLN A 89 -12.02 3.46 -14.37
N GLY A 90 -12.92 3.97 -13.51
CA GLY A 90 -13.91 4.96 -13.91
C GLY A 90 -13.26 6.23 -14.45
N TYR A 91 -12.20 6.70 -13.78
CA TYR A 91 -11.51 7.93 -14.13
C TYR A 91 -10.88 7.87 -15.53
N PHE A 92 -10.15 6.79 -15.85
CA PHE A 92 -9.50 6.61 -17.15
C PHE A 92 -10.47 6.27 -18.28
N THR A 93 -11.63 5.70 -17.98
CA THR A 93 -12.62 5.34 -19.02
C THR A 93 -13.59 6.47 -19.33
N SER A 94 -13.79 7.40 -18.39
CA SER A 94 -14.70 8.54 -18.53
C SER A 94 -14.40 9.40 -19.76
N ASN A 95 -15.45 9.88 -20.44
CA ASN A 95 -15.31 10.77 -21.60
C ASN A 95 -15.14 12.24 -21.18
N MET A 96 -14.32 12.50 -20.15
CA MET A 96 -14.04 13.84 -19.65
C MET A 96 -12.87 14.48 -20.40
N ARG A 97 -12.56 15.75 -20.09
CA ARG A 97 -11.53 16.54 -20.81
C ARG A 97 -10.14 15.93 -20.66
N GLU A 98 -9.90 15.26 -19.55
CA GLU A 98 -8.69 14.55 -19.18
C GLU A 98 -8.34 13.48 -20.22
N LYS A 99 -9.35 12.75 -20.72
CA LYS A 99 -9.19 11.74 -21.76
C LYS A 99 -8.80 12.34 -23.11
N ALA A 100 -9.36 13.51 -23.45
CA ALA A 100 -9.00 14.22 -24.68
C ALA A 100 -7.55 14.73 -24.66
N ASN A 101 -7.05 15.12 -23.48
CA ASN A 101 -5.69 15.61 -23.30
C ASN A 101 -4.66 14.51 -23.00
N GLY A 102 -5.12 13.30 -22.67
CA GLY A 102 -4.28 12.17 -22.23
C GLY A 102 -3.57 12.40 -20.89
N ILE A 103 -4.00 13.42 -20.14
CA ILE A 103 -3.41 13.85 -18.86
C ILE A 103 -4.49 13.85 -17.80
N TYR A 104 -4.27 13.06 -16.75
CA TYR A 104 -5.19 12.84 -15.64
C TYR A 104 -4.62 13.45 -14.36
N PRO A 105 -5.05 14.67 -13.97
CA PRO A 105 -4.60 15.29 -12.72
C PRO A 105 -5.15 14.56 -11.50
N ILE A 106 -4.32 14.37 -10.48
CA ILE A 106 -4.70 13.85 -9.16
C ILE A 106 -4.11 14.78 -8.11
N ASN A 107 -4.98 15.44 -7.34
CA ASN A 107 -4.58 16.44 -6.34
C ASN A 107 -4.62 15.90 -4.90
N ASP A 108 -5.33 14.79 -4.66
CA ASP A 108 -5.62 14.28 -3.31
C ASP A 108 -4.61 13.22 -2.84
N CYS A 109 -3.41 13.20 -3.43
CA CYS A 109 -2.35 12.25 -3.12
C CYS A 109 -0.97 12.89 -3.33
N SER A 110 -0.01 12.59 -2.45
CA SER A 110 1.38 13.03 -2.65
C SER A 110 2.04 12.19 -3.73
N LEU A 111 3.03 12.76 -4.42
CA LEU A 111 3.76 12.03 -5.44
C LEU A 111 4.46 10.78 -4.88
N VAL A 112 5.05 10.92 -3.69
CA VAL A 112 5.82 9.85 -3.02
C VAL A 112 4.90 8.67 -2.71
N ASP A 113 3.74 8.95 -2.14
CA ASP A 113 2.74 7.95 -1.77
C ASP A 113 2.20 7.24 -3.01
N PHE A 114 1.90 7.99 -4.07
CA PHE A 114 1.41 7.40 -5.31
C PHE A 114 2.43 6.45 -5.94
N ILE A 115 3.71 6.84 -5.99
CA ILE A 115 4.77 5.97 -6.52
C ILE A 115 4.99 4.75 -5.62
N GLU A 116 4.90 4.92 -4.31
CA GLU A 116 4.97 3.80 -3.36
C GLU A 116 3.82 2.81 -3.57
N MET A 117 2.60 3.30 -3.76
CA MET A 117 1.45 2.46 -4.12
C MET A 117 1.69 1.70 -5.42
N LEU A 118 2.16 2.38 -6.48
CA LEU A 118 2.51 1.72 -7.75
C LEU A 118 3.53 0.60 -7.51
N ALA A 119 4.57 0.86 -6.72
CA ALA A 119 5.59 -0.14 -6.40
C ALA A 119 5.03 -1.35 -5.62
N VAL A 120 3.93 -1.19 -4.88
CA VAL A 120 3.28 -2.27 -4.11
C VAL A 120 2.30 -3.08 -4.97
N ILE A 121 1.62 -2.45 -5.93
CA ILE A 121 0.62 -3.12 -6.79
C ILE A 121 1.24 -3.77 -8.02
N TYR A 122 2.29 -3.18 -8.59
CA TYR A 122 3.02 -3.79 -9.68
C TYR A 122 3.78 -5.02 -9.17
N PRO A 123 4.18 -5.94 -10.05
CA PRO A 123 5.03 -7.08 -9.70
C PRO A 123 6.45 -6.68 -9.29
N SER A 124 6.69 -5.39 -8.97
CA SER A 124 7.87 -4.93 -8.27
C SER A 124 7.78 -5.42 -6.83
N SER A 125 8.80 -6.16 -6.39
CA SER A 125 8.84 -6.91 -5.13
C SER A 125 8.75 -6.11 -3.82
N LYS A 126 8.08 -4.95 -3.76
CA LYS A 126 7.95 -4.15 -2.54
C LYS A 126 6.89 -4.75 -1.61
N PRO A 127 7.28 -5.28 -0.44
CA PRO A 127 6.32 -5.80 0.53
C PRO A 127 5.63 -4.65 1.29
N ILE A 128 4.50 -4.96 1.92
CA ILE A 128 3.90 -4.10 2.93
C ILE A 128 4.67 -4.33 4.24
N ASP A 129 5.00 -3.25 4.93
CA ASP A 129 5.74 -3.24 6.19
C ASP A 129 5.13 -2.25 7.20
N GLU A 130 5.68 -2.22 8.40
CA GLU A 130 5.24 -1.35 9.50
C GLU A 130 5.24 0.13 9.15
N SER A 131 6.21 0.55 8.33
CA SER A 131 6.43 1.94 7.98
C SER A 131 5.49 2.40 6.89
N ASN A 132 5.04 1.50 6.01
CA ASN A 132 4.24 1.82 4.83
C ASN A 132 2.77 1.44 4.98
N VAL A 133 2.41 0.50 5.86
CA VAL A 133 1.05 -0.07 5.91
C VAL A 133 -0.02 1.00 6.10
N GLU A 134 0.22 1.98 6.98
CA GLU A 134 -0.75 3.04 7.25
C GLU A 134 -0.97 3.92 6.02
N ARG A 135 0.10 4.31 5.32
CA ARG A 135 0.00 5.10 4.08
C ARG A 135 -0.68 4.29 2.97
N MET A 136 -0.37 3.00 2.86
CA MET A 136 -0.99 2.14 1.85
C MET A 136 -2.49 1.94 2.10
N ILE A 137 -2.93 1.86 3.35
CA ILE A 137 -4.36 1.82 3.69
C ILE A 137 -5.03 3.13 3.31
N ASP A 138 -4.42 4.28 3.65
CA ASP A 138 -4.96 5.60 3.31
C ASP A 138 -5.14 5.77 1.79
N ILE A 139 -4.13 5.38 1.01
CA ILE A 139 -4.21 5.41 -0.46
C ILE A 139 -5.26 4.42 -0.98
N ALA A 140 -5.35 3.23 -0.39
CA ALA A 140 -6.29 2.21 -0.81
C ALA A 140 -7.74 2.65 -0.58
N ASP A 141 -8.02 3.33 0.53
CA ASP A 141 -9.34 3.91 0.80
C ASP A 141 -9.65 5.04 -0.18
N ARG A 142 -8.71 5.97 -0.39
CA ARG A 142 -8.87 7.12 -1.32
C ARG A 142 -9.18 6.71 -2.75
N PHE A 143 -8.43 5.75 -3.29
CA PHE A 143 -8.61 5.30 -4.68
C PHE A 143 -9.52 4.07 -4.78
N LEU A 144 -10.26 3.69 -3.74
CA LEU A 144 -11.15 2.53 -3.75
C LEU A 144 -10.46 1.26 -4.28
N MET A 145 -9.41 0.83 -3.58
CA MET A 145 -8.55 -0.30 -3.96
C MET A 145 -8.76 -1.50 -3.04
N PRO A 146 -9.79 -2.34 -3.28
CA PRO A 146 -10.14 -3.43 -2.37
C PRO A 146 -9.03 -4.50 -2.24
N MET A 147 -8.31 -4.77 -3.33
CA MET A 147 -7.22 -5.75 -3.33
C MET A 147 -6.00 -5.28 -2.53
N LEU A 148 -5.68 -3.98 -2.62
CA LEU A 148 -4.61 -3.37 -1.81
C LEU A 148 -5.01 -3.35 -0.33
N THR A 149 -6.25 -2.94 -0.03
CA THR A 149 -6.80 -2.98 1.34
C THR A 149 -6.68 -4.37 1.95
N ARG A 150 -7.05 -5.42 1.20
CA ARG A 150 -6.91 -6.81 1.64
C ARG A 150 -5.46 -7.21 1.89
N LYS A 151 -4.51 -6.73 1.08
CA LYS A 151 -3.06 -6.98 1.27
C LYS A 151 -2.58 -6.34 2.58
N CYS A 152 -3.03 -5.13 2.89
CA CYS A 152 -2.75 -4.45 4.17
C CYS A 152 -3.39 -5.19 5.35
N GLU A 153 -4.67 -5.58 5.26
CA GLU A 153 -5.35 -6.35 6.32
C GLU A 153 -4.64 -7.67 6.59
N LEU A 154 -4.16 -8.36 5.54
CA LEU A 154 -3.40 -9.59 5.68
C LEU A 154 -2.11 -9.36 6.49
N PHE A 155 -1.35 -8.31 6.18
CA PHE A 155 -0.16 -7.94 6.94
C PHE A 155 -0.47 -7.68 8.43
N LEU A 156 -1.48 -6.86 8.73
CA LEU A 156 -1.92 -6.59 10.11
C LEU A 156 -2.41 -7.86 10.85
N SER A 157 -3.03 -8.79 10.11
CA SER A 157 -3.53 -10.06 10.64
C SER A 157 -2.44 -11.11 10.85
N GLN A 158 -1.32 -11.03 10.16
CA GLN A 158 -0.25 -12.04 10.27
C GLN A 158 0.72 -11.68 11.37
N THR A 159 0.90 -10.39 11.67
CA THR A 159 2.02 -10.00 12.53
C THR A 159 1.64 -9.16 13.73
N SER A 160 1.36 -9.86 14.84
CA SER A 160 1.32 -9.27 16.19
C SER A 160 2.71 -8.85 16.72
N SER A 161 3.78 -8.98 15.91
CA SER A 161 5.18 -8.90 16.34
C SER A 161 5.97 -7.76 15.69
N HIS A 162 5.29 -6.92 14.91
CA HIS A 162 5.89 -5.90 14.05
C HIS A 162 5.72 -4.50 14.65
N GLY A 163 5.98 -4.30 15.95
CA GLY A 163 5.93 -2.96 16.58
C GLY A 163 4.57 -2.23 16.62
N ILE A 164 3.55 -2.71 15.90
CA ILE A 164 2.21 -2.14 15.84
C ILE A 164 1.40 -2.69 17.02
N THR A 165 1.01 -1.78 17.91
CA THR A 165 0.18 -2.09 19.08
C THR A 165 -1.27 -2.36 18.69
N GLU A 166 -2.00 -3.09 19.53
CA GLU A 166 -3.42 -3.39 19.30
C GLU A 166 -4.28 -2.13 19.22
N ILE A 167 -3.93 -1.09 19.98
CA ILE A 167 -4.64 0.19 19.91
C ILE A 167 -4.42 0.88 18.56
N GLN A 168 -3.23 0.81 17.97
CA GLN A 168 -2.96 1.34 16.62
C GLN A 168 -3.72 0.56 15.55
N MET A 169 -3.78 -0.77 15.66
CA MET A 169 -4.58 -1.58 14.73
C MET A 169 -6.08 -1.24 14.83
N ILE A 170 -6.60 -1.06 16.04
CA ILE A 170 -7.99 -0.64 16.25
C ILE A 170 -8.25 0.75 15.70
N ASP A 171 -7.33 1.70 15.94
CA ASP A 171 -7.42 3.05 15.41
C ASP A 171 -7.49 3.07 13.87
N MET A 172 -6.58 2.34 13.20
CA MET A 172 -6.63 2.17 11.74
C MET A 172 -7.92 1.49 11.28
N ALA A 173 -8.38 0.46 11.99
CA ALA A 173 -9.61 -0.26 11.63
C ALA A 173 -10.89 0.57 11.88
N ASP A 174 -10.83 1.55 12.77
CA ASP A 174 -11.90 2.53 12.98
C ASP A 174 -11.89 3.59 11.88
N ARG A 175 -10.73 4.19 11.60
CA ARG A 175 -10.58 5.26 10.60
C ARG A 175 -10.92 4.82 9.18
N PHE A 176 -10.40 3.66 8.76
CA PHE A 176 -10.54 3.16 7.40
C PHE A 176 -11.59 2.05 7.28
N ASN A 177 -12.44 1.89 8.30
CA ASN A 177 -13.50 0.88 8.36
C ASN A 177 -13.05 -0.56 8.00
N LEU A 178 -11.88 -0.97 8.48
CA LEU A 178 -11.30 -2.30 8.19
C LEU A 178 -11.97 -3.40 9.03
N VAL A 179 -13.07 -3.95 8.52
CA VAL A 179 -13.91 -4.92 9.24
C VAL A 179 -13.14 -6.19 9.64
N ARG A 180 -12.24 -6.70 8.79
CA ARG A 180 -11.49 -7.92 9.13
C ARG A 180 -10.48 -7.64 10.23
N THR A 181 -9.70 -6.57 10.09
CA THR A 181 -8.73 -6.15 11.12
C THR A 181 -9.41 -5.93 12.47
N ARG A 182 -10.55 -5.23 12.49
CA ARG A 182 -11.36 -5.01 13.71
C ARG A 182 -11.70 -6.34 14.39
N THR A 183 -12.23 -7.28 13.62
CA THR A 183 -12.64 -8.60 14.14
C THR A 183 -11.45 -9.37 14.71
N ILE A 184 -10.34 -9.42 13.96
CA ILE A 184 -9.14 -10.17 14.34
C ILE A 184 -8.53 -9.60 15.62
N VAL A 185 -8.43 -8.27 15.74
CA VAL A 185 -7.86 -7.64 16.94
C VAL A 185 -8.74 -7.88 18.17
N LEU A 186 -10.07 -7.72 18.05
CA LEU A 186 -11.00 -7.99 19.16
C LEU A 186 -11.01 -9.47 19.58
N GLN A 187 -10.80 -10.40 18.65
CA GLN A 187 -10.67 -11.82 18.95
C GLN A 187 -9.36 -12.14 19.69
N ARG A 188 -8.24 -11.52 19.28
CA ARG A 188 -6.93 -11.69 19.94
C ARG A 188 -6.91 -11.22 21.39
N LEU A 189 -7.78 -10.28 21.74
CA LEU A 189 -7.92 -9.80 23.11
C LEU A 189 -8.80 -10.78 23.88
N CYS A 190 -8.19 -11.88 24.32
CA CYS A 190 -8.91 -13.02 24.92
C CYS A 190 -9.24 -12.86 26.40
N SER A 191 -8.93 -11.73 27.05
CA SER A 191 -9.20 -11.53 28.48
C SER A 191 -9.52 -10.06 28.80
N THR A 192 -10.36 -9.86 29.81
CA THR A 192 -10.71 -8.53 30.34
C THR A 192 -9.46 -7.77 30.78
N LYS A 193 -8.47 -8.46 31.35
CA LYS A 193 -7.18 -7.88 31.77
C LYS A 193 -6.40 -7.31 30.59
N LEU A 194 -6.31 -8.06 29.49
CA LEU A 194 -5.61 -7.64 28.27
C LEU A 194 -6.31 -6.46 27.61
N LEU A 195 -7.64 -6.52 27.50
CA LEU A 195 -8.44 -5.45 26.92
C LEU A 195 -8.29 -4.17 27.75
N ARG A 196 -8.30 -4.28 29.08
CA ARG A 196 -8.10 -3.13 29.97
C ARG A 196 -6.69 -2.54 29.89
N SER A 197 -5.66 -3.38 29.86
CA SER A 197 -4.27 -2.91 29.85
C SER A 197 -3.85 -2.35 28.48
N LYS A 198 -4.22 -3.01 27.38
CA LYS A 198 -3.79 -2.66 26.02
C LYS A 198 -4.69 -1.63 25.32
N ILE A 199 -5.95 -1.49 25.73
CA ILE A 199 -6.90 -0.57 25.09
C ILE A 199 -7.42 0.46 26.09
N LEU A 200 -8.21 0.06 27.09
CA LEU A 200 -9.03 1.02 27.87
C LEU A 200 -8.21 2.08 28.62
N LYS A 201 -6.99 1.73 29.04
CA LYS A 201 -6.08 2.67 29.72
C LYS A 201 -5.31 3.58 28.77
N THR A 202 -5.30 3.29 27.47
CA THR A 202 -4.53 4.07 26.49
C THR A 202 -5.23 5.37 26.14
N LYS A 203 -4.45 6.40 25.77
CA LYS A 203 -5.02 7.66 25.26
C LYS A 203 -5.77 7.45 23.94
N GLY A 204 -5.33 6.48 23.12
CA GLY A 204 -5.96 6.17 21.83
C GLY A 204 -7.43 5.78 21.94
N TYR A 205 -7.82 5.06 23.01
CA TYR A 205 -9.22 4.66 23.23
C TYR A 205 -10.18 5.86 23.28
N LYS A 206 -9.73 7.02 23.80
CA LYS A 206 -10.57 8.23 23.86
C LYS A 206 -10.93 8.76 22.48
N ASN A 207 -10.03 8.60 21.51
CA ASN A 207 -10.19 9.12 20.15
C ASN A 207 -11.02 8.21 19.25
N LEU A 208 -11.31 6.98 19.69
CA LEU A 208 -12.13 6.05 18.94
C LEU A 208 -13.58 6.54 18.78
N SER A 209 -14.18 6.15 17.67
CA SER A 209 -15.58 6.37 17.34
C SER A 209 -16.51 5.74 18.37
N LYS A 210 -17.74 6.24 18.44
CA LYS A 210 -18.78 5.68 19.31
C LYS A 210 -19.09 4.22 18.95
N GLU A 211 -19.03 3.88 17.66
CA GLU A 211 -19.30 2.53 17.18
C GLU A 211 -18.20 1.54 17.57
N MET A 212 -16.94 1.95 17.44
CA MET A 212 -15.81 1.13 17.88
C MET A 212 -15.83 0.92 19.40
N LYS A 213 -16.10 1.96 20.18
CA LYS A 213 -16.24 1.84 21.65
C LYS A 213 -17.34 0.83 22.03
N LYS A 214 -18.52 0.92 21.40
CA LYS A 214 -19.59 -0.08 21.60
C LYS A 214 -19.12 -1.50 21.29
N SER A 215 -18.35 -1.69 20.22
CA SER A 215 -17.83 -3.01 19.85
C SER A 215 -16.83 -3.55 20.88
N ILE A 216 -15.97 -2.68 21.42
CA ILE A 216 -15.02 -3.02 22.49
C ILE A 216 -15.77 -3.35 23.79
N ASP A 217 -16.78 -2.56 24.16
CA ASP A 217 -17.56 -2.77 25.38
C ASP A 217 -18.37 -4.08 25.29
N ALA A 218 -18.98 -4.36 24.14
CA ALA A 218 -19.66 -5.63 23.89
C ALA A 218 -18.70 -6.82 24.03
N ARG A 219 -17.48 -6.71 23.49
CA ARG A 219 -16.45 -7.74 23.64
C ARG A 219 -16.01 -7.91 25.10
N TYR A 220 -15.88 -6.80 25.84
CA TYR A 220 -15.53 -6.84 27.27
C TYR A 220 -16.59 -7.60 28.08
N VAL A 221 -17.88 -7.32 27.87
CA VAL A 221 -18.98 -8.01 28.55
C VAL A 221 -18.97 -9.51 28.24
N GLN A 222 -18.75 -9.90 26.98
CA GLN A 222 -18.63 -11.31 26.60
C GLN A 222 -17.49 -12.01 27.36
N LEU A 223 -16.32 -11.38 27.45
CA LEU A 223 -15.17 -11.95 28.15
C LEU A 223 -15.40 -12.04 29.67
N ASP A 224 -16.01 -11.02 30.27
CA ASP A 224 -16.31 -10.99 31.70
C ASP A 224 -17.33 -12.08 32.09
N VAL A 225 -18.34 -12.33 31.25
CA VAL A 225 -19.28 -13.45 31.45
C VAL A 225 -18.56 -14.80 31.38
N ILE A 226 -17.65 -14.97 30.42
CA ILE A 226 -16.87 -16.20 30.26
C ILE A 226 -15.94 -16.41 31.46
N GLU A 227 -15.22 -15.38 31.90
CA GLU A 227 -14.26 -15.44 33.00
C GLU A 227 -14.93 -15.71 34.36
N ARG A 228 -16.17 -15.22 34.58
CA ARG A 228 -16.93 -15.49 35.82
C ARG A 228 -17.64 -16.85 35.85
N GLY A 229 -17.85 -17.44 34.69
CA GLY A 229 -18.47 -18.77 34.55
C GLY A 229 -17.48 -19.94 34.67
N GLN A 230 -16.18 -19.64 34.79
CA GLN A 230 -15.09 -20.59 35.05
C GLN A 230 -14.71 -20.59 36.53
#